data_AF-A0A832TS08-F1
#
_entry.id   AF-A0A832TS08-F1
#
_cell.length_a   1.000
_cell.length_b   1.000
_cell.length_c   1.000
_cell.angle_alpha   90.00
_cell.angle_beta   90.00
_cell.angle_gamma   90.00
#
_symmetry.space_group_name_H-M   'P 1'
#
loop_
_entity.id
_entity.type
_entity.pdbx_description
1 polymer ?
#
loop_
_entity_poly.entity_id
_entity_poly.type
_entity_poly.pdbx_seq_one_letter_code
_entity_poly.pdbx_strand_id
1 'polypeptide(L)'
;MIGNDEFQNIREELNGKDPLIKRVKLRDIKLDDRSIDRGIIILNGHEVPVTKSFFNRLGQVVSLNVALLNRMQKNQDKEVQIKLLESVKAYAETRDGEKDFFLIGDPNLHKITNIVLADRYSRLTNETLFQTTEILMNEIPDLTIESIDQDSGNLSINLVHTHQQGFDRLGPDEIFRFG
;
A
#
# COMPACT_ATOMS: atom_id res chain seq x y z
N MET A 1 21.14 5.45 10.97
CA MET A 1 20.53 5.30 12.30
C MET A 1 19.92 6.63 12.66
N ILE A 2 18.63 6.61 12.96
CA ILE A 2 17.84 7.79 13.30
C ILE A 2 18.01 8.06 14.80
N GLY A 3 18.40 9.28 15.15
CA GLY A 3 18.52 9.71 16.55
C GLY A 3 17.15 10.00 17.18
N ASN A 4 17.09 10.07 18.52
CA ASN A 4 15.83 10.31 19.23
C ASN A 4 15.15 11.63 18.82
N ASP A 5 15.92 12.71 18.62
CA ASP A 5 15.37 14.01 18.21
C ASP A 5 14.80 13.95 16.78
N GLU A 6 15.49 13.25 15.87
CA GLU A 6 15.01 13.04 14.51
C GLU A 6 13.74 12.17 14.48
N PHE A 7 13.69 11.14 15.32
CA PHE A 7 12.50 10.30 15.50
C PHE A 7 11.28 11.10 15.99
N GLN A 8 11.44 11.94 17.01
CA GLN A 8 10.33 12.75 17.53
C GLN A 8 9.86 13.78 16.50
N ASN A 9 10.78 14.42 15.76
CA ASN A 9 10.41 15.33 14.67
C ASN A 9 9.59 14.62 13.57
N ILE A 10 10.03 13.44 13.14
CA ILE A 10 9.32 12.64 12.13
C ILE A 10 7.96 12.19 12.67
N ARG A 11 7.88 11.79 13.94
CA ARG A 11 6.62 11.44 14.60
C ARG A 11 5.65 12.61 14.56
N GLU A 12 6.05 13.79 15.01
CA GLU A 12 5.19 14.98 15.01
C GLU A 12 4.72 15.34 13.61
N GLU A 13 5.60 15.22 12.61
CA GLU A 13 5.24 15.49 11.22
C GLU A 13 4.19 14.50 10.69
N LEU A 14 4.29 13.23 11.06
CA LEU A 14 3.51 12.14 10.47
C LEU A 14 2.32 11.69 11.31
N ASN A 15 2.22 12.18 12.54
CA ASN A 15 1.09 11.90 13.40
C ASN A 15 -0.19 12.49 12.78
N GLY A 16 -1.26 11.70 12.76
CA GLY A 16 -2.52 12.08 12.10
C GLY A 16 -2.47 12.17 10.57
N LYS A 17 -1.33 11.90 9.91
CA LYS A 17 -1.21 11.77 8.45
C LYS A 17 -1.45 10.34 7.99
N ASP A 18 -2.53 9.73 8.48
CA ASP A 18 -2.96 8.41 7.99
C ASP A 18 -3.49 8.52 6.54
N PRO A 19 -3.35 7.46 5.73
CA PRO A 19 -3.92 7.47 4.39
C PRO A 19 -5.45 7.59 4.43
N LEU A 20 -6.02 8.25 3.43
CA LEU A 20 -7.46 8.38 3.31
C LEU A 20 -8.06 7.05 2.85
N ILE A 21 -9.07 6.55 3.58
CA ILE A 21 -9.69 5.27 3.26
C ILE A 21 -11.14 5.49 2.86
N LYS A 22 -11.55 4.91 1.73
CA LYS A 22 -12.94 4.88 1.29
C LYS A 22 -13.40 3.44 1.02
N ARG A 23 -14.46 3.02 1.69
CA ARG A 23 -15.13 1.74 1.43
C ARG A 23 -15.96 1.82 0.15
N VAL A 24 -15.77 0.86 -0.75
CA VAL A 24 -16.46 0.74 -2.04
C VAL A 24 -16.76 -0.72 -2.37
N LYS A 25 -17.73 -0.95 -3.24
CA LYS A 25 -17.88 -2.23 -3.95
C LYS A 25 -17.13 -2.16 -5.28
N LEU A 26 -16.77 -3.32 -5.84
CA LEU A 26 -16.09 -3.39 -7.13
C LEU A 26 -16.91 -2.75 -8.26
N ARG A 27 -18.24 -2.94 -8.24
CA ARG A 27 -19.20 -2.35 -9.19
C ARG A 27 -19.26 -0.82 -9.18
N ASP A 28 -18.84 -0.20 -8.08
CA ASP A 28 -18.85 1.26 -7.95
C ASP A 28 -17.71 1.88 -8.75
N ILE A 29 -16.67 1.09 -9.06
CA ILE A 29 -15.50 1.47 -9.84
C ILE A 29 -15.74 1.13 -11.31
N LYS A 30 -15.85 2.16 -12.13
CA LYS A 30 -15.94 2.03 -13.59
C LYS A 30 -14.64 2.50 -14.23
N LEU A 31 -14.28 1.84 -15.32
CA LEU A 31 -13.17 2.24 -16.17
C LEU A 31 -13.77 2.69 -17.52
N ASP A 32 -13.00 3.48 -18.24
CA ASP A 32 -13.29 3.84 -19.63
C ASP A 32 -12.01 3.67 -20.46
N ASP A 33 -12.13 3.79 -21.78
CA ASP A 33 -11.01 3.58 -22.71
C ASP A 33 -9.80 4.49 -22.45
N ARG A 34 -9.99 5.58 -21.69
CA ARG A 34 -8.95 6.58 -21.39
C ARG A 34 -8.48 6.56 -19.94
N SER A 35 -8.99 5.67 -19.11
CA SER A 35 -8.76 5.65 -17.67
C SER A 35 -7.28 5.43 -17.33
N ILE A 36 -6.62 4.49 -18.01
CA ILE A 36 -5.18 4.23 -17.83
C ILE A 36 -4.34 5.42 -18.31
N ASP A 37 -4.73 6.06 -19.42
CA ASP A 37 -4.01 7.19 -20.00
C ASP A 37 -4.09 8.43 -19.13
N ARG A 38 -5.30 8.74 -18.65
CA ARG A 38 -5.58 9.91 -17.83
C ARG A 38 -5.23 9.68 -16.36
N GLY A 39 -5.01 8.43 -15.95
CA GLY A 39 -4.80 8.07 -14.54
C GLY A 39 -6.03 8.38 -13.71
N ILE A 40 -7.20 7.94 -14.17
CA ILE A 40 -8.49 8.15 -13.49
C ILE A 40 -9.29 6.85 -13.40
N ILE A 41 -10.21 6.81 -12.46
CA ILE A 41 -11.35 5.89 -12.44
C ILE A 41 -12.64 6.71 -12.35
N ILE A 42 -13.77 6.11 -12.70
CA ILE A 42 -15.09 6.71 -12.47
C ILE A 42 -15.70 6.04 -11.24
N LEU A 43 -15.88 6.80 -10.16
CA LEU A 43 -16.48 6.33 -8.92
C LEU A 43 -17.80 7.06 -8.69
N ASN A 44 -18.92 6.33 -8.69
CA ASN A 44 -20.27 6.91 -8.56
C ASN A 44 -20.55 8.06 -9.54
N GLY A 45 -20.01 7.99 -10.76
CA GLY A 45 -20.18 9.02 -11.79
C GLY A 45 -19.19 10.19 -11.74
N HIS A 46 -18.26 10.20 -10.78
CA HIS A 46 -17.22 11.22 -10.67
C HIS A 46 -15.86 10.68 -11.08
N GLU A 47 -15.08 11.48 -11.80
CA GLU A 47 -13.68 11.15 -12.09
C GLU A 47 -12.84 11.28 -10.80
N VAL A 48 -12.14 10.21 -10.45
CA VAL A 48 -11.26 10.13 -9.30
C VAL A 48 -9.83 9.86 -9.79
N PRO A 49 -8.86 10.74 -9.50
CA PRO A 49 -7.47 10.54 -9.86
C PRO A 49 -6.86 9.31 -9.17
N VAL A 50 -6.12 8.50 -9.92
CA VAL A 50 -5.42 7.32 -9.43
C VAL A 50 -3.98 7.28 -9.92
N THR A 51 -3.13 6.55 -9.22
CA THR A 51 -1.76 6.25 -9.68
C THR A 51 -1.76 5.21 -10.80
N LYS A 52 -0.68 5.12 -11.58
CA LYS A 52 -0.56 4.05 -12.60
C LYS A 52 -0.49 2.65 -11.98
N SER A 53 0.11 2.53 -10.79
CA SER A 53 0.21 1.29 -10.03
C SER A 53 -1.16 0.81 -9.53
N PHE A 54 -2.13 1.70 -9.35
CA PHE A 54 -3.51 1.35 -9.00
C PHE A 54 -4.11 0.30 -9.95
N PHE A 55 -3.94 0.44 -11.27
CA PHE A 55 -4.50 -0.51 -12.24
C PHE A 55 -3.89 -1.91 -12.10
N ASN A 56 -2.62 -1.99 -11.74
CA ASN A 56 -1.96 -3.26 -11.47
C ASN A 56 -2.50 -3.89 -10.17
N ARG A 57 -2.78 -3.08 -9.14
CA ARG A 57 -3.41 -3.53 -7.89
C ARG A 57 -4.85 -3.97 -8.09
N LEU A 58 -5.63 -3.23 -8.87
CA LEU A 58 -6.98 -3.63 -9.28
C LEU A 58 -6.96 -4.98 -10.01
N GLY A 59 -6.00 -5.17 -10.93
CA GLY A 59 -5.73 -6.45 -11.58
C GLY A 59 -5.48 -7.59 -10.59
N GLN A 60 -4.62 -7.38 -9.60
CA GLN A 60 -4.35 -8.38 -8.55
C GLN A 60 -5.62 -8.75 -7.77
N VAL A 61 -6.40 -7.74 -7.38
CA VAL A 61 -7.65 -7.91 -6.64
C VAL A 61 -8.64 -8.77 -7.41
N VAL A 62 -8.75 -8.59 -8.73
CA VAL A 62 -9.62 -9.40 -9.60
C VAL A 62 -8.94 -10.67 -10.11
N SER A 63 -7.85 -11.10 -9.47
CA SER A 63 -7.10 -12.34 -9.78
C SER A 63 -6.49 -12.39 -11.18
N LEU A 64 -6.13 -11.23 -11.74
CA LEU A 64 -5.46 -11.13 -13.03
C LEU A 64 -3.94 -11.20 -12.89
N ASN A 65 -3.28 -11.85 -13.84
CA ASN A 65 -1.83 -12.00 -13.83
C ASN A 65 -1.11 -10.64 -14.04
N VAL A 66 -0.35 -10.21 -13.03
CA VAL A 66 0.35 -8.91 -13.03
C VAL A 66 1.43 -8.83 -14.10
N ALA A 67 2.11 -9.95 -14.41
CA ALA A 67 3.12 -9.97 -15.45
C ALA A 67 2.52 -9.70 -16.83
N LEU A 68 1.27 -10.14 -17.06
CA LEU A 68 0.52 -9.80 -18.28
C LEU A 68 0.21 -8.30 -18.35
N LEU A 69 -0.30 -7.71 -17.26
CA LEU A 69 -0.57 -6.26 -17.20
C LEU A 69 0.68 -5.42 -17.43
N ASN A 70 1.79 -5.80 -16.80
CA ASN A 70 3.07 -5.11 -16.96
C ASN A 70 3.59 -5.23 -18.41
N ARG A 71 3.39 -6.37 -19.07
CA ARG A 71 3.75 -6.52 -20.50
C ARG A 71 2.89 -5.64 -21.39
N MET A 72 1.57 -5.61 -21.18
CA MET A 72 0.66 -4.73 -21.93
C MET A 72 1.02 -3.25 -21.76
N GLN A 73 1.36 -2.83 -20.53
CA GLN A 73 1.83 -1.46 -20.27
C GLN A 73 3.12 -1.14 -21.03
N LYS A 74 4.11 -2.06 -21.01
CA LYS A 74 5.38 -1.89 -21.72
C LYS A 74 5.20 -1.83 -23.24
N ASN A 75 4.29 -2.64 -23.77
CA ASN A 75 3.97 -2.69 -25.19
C ASN A 75 3.04 -1.56 -25.67
N GLN A 76 2.56 -0.72 -24.75
CA GLN A 76 1.57 0.34 -25.03
C GLN A 76 0.19 -0.20 -25.47
N ASP A 77 -0.14 -1.44 -25.12
CA ASP A 77 -1.41 -2.12 -25.42
C ASP A 77 -2.54 -1.70 -24.46
N LYS A 78 -2.74 -0.39 -24.25
CA LYS A 78 -3.60 0.13 -23.19
C LYS A 78 -5.09 -0.16 -23.41
N GLU A 79 -5.56 -0.12 -24.66
CA GLU A 79 -6.95 -0.45 -25.00
C GLU A 79 -7.25 -1.94 -24.75
N VAL A 80 -6.29 -2.83 -25.02
CA VAL A 80 -6.45 -4.25 -24.70
C VAL A 80 -6.43 -4.45 -23.18
N GLN A 81 -5.53 -3.74 -22.49
CA GLN A 81 -5.41 -3.79 -21.04
C GLN A 81 -6.72 -3.37 -20.35
N ILE A 82 -7.34 -2.27 -20.77
CA ILE A 82 -8.56 -1.76 -20.15
C ILE A 82 -9.73 -2.72 -20.37
N LYS A 83 -9.93 -3.20 -21.61
CA LYS A 83 -11.01 -4.14 -21.93
C LYS A 83 -10.87 -5.45 -21.18
N LEU A 84 -9.64 -5.97 -21.07
CA LEU A 84 -9.36 -7.17 -20.28
C LEU A 84 -9.67 -6.93 -18.79
N LEU A 85 -9.19 -5.81 -18.23
CA LEU A 85 -9.40 -5.47 -16.82
C LEU A 85 -10.89 -5.30 -16.51
N GLU A 86 -11.64 -4.62 -17.37
CA GLU A 86 -13.09 -4.47 -17.25
C GLU A 86 -13.83 -5.80 -17.32
N SER A 87 -13.45 -6.67 -18.27
CA SER A 87 -14.08 -7.98 -18.45
C SER A 87 -13.86 -8.88 -17.24
N VAL A 88 -12.63 -8.94 -16.73
CA VAL A 88 -12.32 -9.75 -15.53
C VAL A 88 -12.94 -9.14 -14.28
N LYS A 89 -12.98 -7.80 -14.17
CA LYS A 89 -13.71 -7.10 -13.11
C LYS A 89 -15.21 -7.43 -13.12
N ALA A 90 -15.86 -7.38 -14.29
CA ALA A 90 -17.28 -7.71 -14.42
C ALA A 90 -17.56 -9.18 -14.04
N TYR A 91 -16.68 -10.10 -14.42
CA TYR A 91 -16.76 -11.48 -13.96
C TYR A 91 -16.57 -11.59 -12.44
N ALA A 92 -15.57 -10.91 -11.88
CA ALA A 92 -15.33 -10.87 -10.44
C ALA A 92 -16.52 -10.27 -9.67
N GLU A 93 -17.23 -9.28 -10.22
CA GLU A 93 -18.46 -8.74 -9.61
C GLU A 93 -19.56 -9.82 -9.47
N THR A 94 -19.66 -10.76 -10.40
CA THR A 94 -20.66 -11.86 -10.27
C THR A 94 -20.31 -12.86 -9.17
N ARG A 95 -19.01 -13.06 -8.90
CA ARG A 95 -18.51 -14.01 -7.90
C ARG A 95 -18.33 -13.37 -6.52
N ASP A 96 -17.86 -12.13 -6.50
CA ASP A 96 -17.32 -11.39 -5.36
C ASP A 96 -18.04 -10.04 -5.14
N GLY A 97 -19.17 -9.77 -5.81
CA GLY A 97 -19.83 -8.45 -5.82
C GLY A 97 -20.29 -7.92 -4.46
N GLU A 98 -20.50 -8.81 -3.49
CA GLU A 98 -20.83 -8.43 -2.11
C GLU A 98 -19.60 -8.10 -1.26
N LYS A 99 -18.37 -8.35 -1.74
CA LYS A 99 -17.15 -8.01 -0.99
C LYS A 99 -16.94 -6.51 -0.99
N ASP A 100 -16.47 -6.03 0.16
CA ASP A 100 -16.05 -4.65 0.32
C ASP A 100 -14.57 -4.50 0.05
N PHE A 101 -14.24 -3.38 -0.58
CA PHE A 101 -12.88 -2.97 -0.86
C PHE A 101 -12.62 -1.62 -0.21
N PHE A 102 -11.37 -1.41 0.19
CA PHE A 102 -10.89 -0.10 0.58
C PHE A 102 -10.06 0.49 -0.55
N LEU A 103 -10.47 1.67 -1.02
CA LEU A 103 -9.61 2.57 -1.77
C LEU A 103 -8.74 3.34 -0.78
N ILE A 104 -7.45 3.32 -1.02
CA ILE A 104 -6.44 3.99 -0.19
C ILE A 104 -5.91 5.18 -0.97
N GLY A 105 -6.14 6.37 -0.44
CA GLY A 105 -5.73 7.65 -1.00
C GLY A 105 -4.56 8.24 -0.25
N ASP A 106 -3.65 8.82 -1.02
CA ASP A 106 -2.59 9.67 -0.47
C ASP A 106 -3.10 11.12 -0.46
N PRO A 107 -3.24 11.75 0.72
CA PRO A 107 -3.74 13.11 0.86
C PRO A 107 -2.80 14.15 0.23
N ASN A 108 -1.49 13.90 0.20
CA ASN A 108 -0.53 14.82 -0.38
C ASN A 108 -0.60 14.78 -1.91
N LEU A 109 -0.69 13.57 -2.49
CA LEU A 109 -0.78 13.38 -3.94
C LEU A 109 -2.17 13.65 -4.51
N HIS A 110 -3.20 13.76 -3.67
CA HIS A 110 -4.60 13.89 -4.06
C HIS A 110 -5.04 12.76 -5.03
N LYS A 111 -4.53 11.55 -4.81
CA LYS A 111 -4.74 10.39 -5.69
C LYS A 111 -5.00 9.12 -4.89
N ILE A 112 -5.80 8.22 -5.46
CA ILE A 112 -5.87 6.84 -4.97
C ILE A 112 -4.61 6.09 -5.39
N THR A 113 -3.91 5.55 -4.41
CA THR A 113 -2.66 4.80 -4.60
C THR A 113 -2.90 3.29 -4.65
N ASN A 114 -3.94 2.80 -3.96
CA ASN A 114 -4.14 1.37 -3.80
C ASN A 114 -5.62 0.97 -3.65
N ILE A 115 -5.89 -0.32 -3.88
CA ILE A 115 -7.16 -0.98 -3.60
C ILE A 115 -6.89 -2.34 -2.96
N VAL A 116 -7.62 -2.64 -1.88
CA VAL A 116 -7.48 -3.88 -1.12
C VAL A 116 -8.85 -4.40 -0.70
N LEU A 117 -8.95 -5.71 -0.46
CA LEU A 117 -10.12 -6.28 0.20
C LEU A 117 -10.20 -5.75 1.64
N ALA A 118 -11.38 -5.32 2.07
CA ALA A 118 -11.57 -4.69 3.37
C ALA A 118 -11.27 -5.64 4.54
N ASP A 119 -11.58 -6.93 4.40
CA ASP A 119 -11.31 -7.97 5.40
C ASP A 119 -9.82 -8.29 5.55
N ARG A 120 -8.99 -7.97 4.55
CA ARG A 120 -7.53 -8.14 4.57
C ARG A 120 -6.78 -6.88 4.94
N TYR A 121 -7.49 -5.78 5.17
CA TYR A 121 -6.86 -4.52 5.52
C TYR A 121 -6.75 -4.38 7.04
N SER A 122 -5.60 -4.78 7.57
CA SER A 122 -5.21 -4.58 8.96
C SER A 122 -4.04 -3.61 9.00
N ARG A 123 -4.32 -2.30 9.09
CA ARG A 123 -3.28 -1.28 9.21
C ARG A 123 -3.37 -0.61 10.58
N LEU A 124 -2.24 -0.49 11.25
CA LEU A 124 -2.09 0.37 12.42
C LEU A 124 -2.07 1.84 11.98
N THR A 125 -2.59 2.73 12.82
CA THR A 125 -2.42 4.17 12.58
C THR A 125 -0.95 4.53 12.73
N ASN A 126 -0.52 5.62 12.08
CA ASN A 126 0.83 6.13 12.25
C ASN A 126 1.12 6.37 13.75
N GLU A 127 0.14 6.88 14.49
CA GLU A 127 0.25 7.09 15.94
C GLU A 127 0.57 5.78 16.69
N THR A 128 -0.18 4.71 16.43
CA THR A 128 0.03 3.41 17.07
C THR A 128 1.39 2.81 16.67
N LEU A 129 1.82 2.98 15.42
CA LEU A 129 3.16 2.54 14.97
C LEU A 129 4.28 3.25 15.72
N PHE A 130 4.20 4.58 15.85
CA PHE A 130 5.20 5.35 16.60
C PHE A 130 5.19 5.01 18.09
N GLN A 131 4.02 4.89 18.72
CA GLN A 131 3.89 4.49 20.13
C GLN A 131 4.48 3.10 20.38
N THR A 132 4.18 2.13 19.50
CA THR A 132 4.72 0.77 19.61
C THR A 132 6.23 0.77 19.45
N THR A 133 6.76 1.55 18.50
CA THR A 133 8.20 1.69 18.30
C THR A 133 8.89 2.27 19.52
N GLU A 134 8.31 3.31 20.13
CA GLU A 134 8.84 3.94 21.34
C GLU A 134 8.87 2.96 22.53
N ILE A 135 7.82 2.15 22.70
CA ILE A 135 7.80 1.08 23.71
C ILE A 135 8.93 0.08 23.45
N LEU A 136 9.08 -0.41 22.21
CA LEU A 136 10.12 -1.38 21.86
C LEU A 136 11.54 -0.85 22.11
N MET A 137 11.81 0.40 21.74
CA MET A 137 13.10 1.04 21.99
C MET A 137 13.41 1.22 23.48
N ASN A 138 12.39 1.47 24.30
CA ASN A 138 12.55 1.61 25.74
C ASN A 138 12.71 0.26 26.45
N GLU A 139 12.08 -0.80 25.96
CA GLU A 139 12.15 -2.14 26.54
C GLU A 139 13.38 -2.93 26.09
N ILE A 140 13.88 -2.68 24.87
CA ILE A 140 15.00 -3.40 24.27
C ILE A 140 16.15 -2.41 24.01
N PRO A 141 17.11 -2.26 24.95
CA PRO A 141 18.15 -1.22 24.88
C PRO A 141 19.13 -1.38 23.71
N ASP A 142 19.20 -2.58 23.14
CA ASP A 142 20.04 -2.88 21.97
C ASP A 142 19.30 -2.66 20.64
N LEU A 143 18.05 -2.21 20.65
CA LEU A 143 17.28 -1.93 19.45
C LEU A 143 17.41 -0.46 19.06
N THR A 144 17.67 -0.21 17.78
CA THR A 144 17.83 1.14 17.23
C THR A 144 17.03 1.28 15.94
N ILE A 145 16.60 2.50 15.62
CA ILE A 145 15.93 2.78 14.36
C ILE A 145 16.98 2.93 13.26
N GLU A 146 16.88 2.07 12.24
CA GLU A 146 17.71 2.14 11.06
C GLU A 146 17.19 3.23 10.10
N SER A 147 15.91 3.14 9.74
CA SER A 147 15.22 4.07 8.84
C SER A 147 13.72 4.15 9.14
N ILE A 148 13.09 5.22 8.65
CA ILE A 148 11.65 5.39 8.62
C ILE A 148 11.31 5.70 7.16
N ASP A 149 10.57 4.80 6.52
CA ASP A 149 10.25 4.88 5.10
C ASP A 149 8.78 5.23 4.91
N GLN A 150 8.53 6.11 3.94
CA GLN A 150 7.19 6.44 3.48
C GLN A 150 7.01 6.06 2.01
N ASP A 151 6.04 5.20 1.73
CA ASP A 151 5.66 4.85 0.36
C ASP A 151 4.15 4.92 0.18
N SER A 152 3.69 5.85 -0.65
CA SER A 152 2.31 5.89 -1.15
C SER A 152 1.23 5.90 -0.04
N GLY A 153 1.55 6.53 1.09
CA GLY A 153 0.72 6.58 2.30
C GLY A 153 1.01 5.46 3.32
N ASN A 154 1.92 4.53 3.05
CA ASN A 154 2.43 3.55 4.01
C ASN A 154 3.63 4.10 4.78
N LEU A 155 3.62 3.91 6.09
CA LEU A 155 4.72 4.21 6.99
C LEU A 155 5.33 2.89 7.46
N SER A 156 6.63 2.73 7.30
CA SER A 156 7.39 1.58 7.82
C SER A 156 8.52 2.11 8.70
N ILE A 157 8.72 1.52 9.88
CA ILE A 157 9.80 1.88 10.80
C ILE A 157 10.69 0.65 10.94
N ASN A 158 11.90 0.72 10.40
CA ASN A 158 12.83 -0.39 10.38
C ASN A 158 13.73 -0.33 11.61
N LEU A 159 13.74 -1.44 12.37
CA LEU A 159 14.50 -1.57 13.60
C LEU A 159 15.65 -2.56 13.40
N VAL A 160 16.81 -2.21 13.95
CA VAL A 160 18.03 -3.02 13.89
C VAL A 160 18.65 -3.17 15.27
N HIS A 161 19.16 -4.37 15.54
CA HIS A 161 19.90 -4.66 16.76
C HIS A 161 21.34 -4.15 16.63
N THR A 162 21.84 -3.38 17.61
CA THR A 162 23.23 -2.88 17.62
C THR A 162 24.26 -3.98 17.77
N HIS A 163 23.88 -5.08 18.40
CA HIS A 163 24.68 -6.30 18.52
C HIS A 163 24.18 -7.38 17.57
N GLN A 164 25.10 -8.10 16.92
CA GLN A 164 24.76 -9.23 16.06
C GLN A 164 24.13 -10.34 16.91
N GLN A 165 22.82 -10.53 16.78
CA GLN A 165 22.08 -11.63 17.40
C GLN A 165 22.31 -12.89 16.57
N GLY A 166 23.29 -13.71 16.96
CA GLY A 166 23.50 -15.02 16.35
C GLY A 166 22.54 -16.05 16.94
N PHE A 167 21.96 -16.90 16.10
CA PHE A 167 21.34 -18.13 16.57
C PHE A 167 22.41 -19.22 16.57
N ASP A 168 22.69 -19.83 17.73
CA ASP A 168 23.73 -20.87 17.89
C ASP A 168 23.65 -22.03 16.87
N ARG A 169 22.48 -22.23 16.23
CA ARG A 169 22.23 -23.25 15.22
C ARG A 169 22.21 -22.77 13.76
N LEU A 170 22.12 -21.47 13.50
CA LEU A 170 21.96 -20.92 12.14
C LEU A 170 23.23 -20.21 11.62
N GLY A 171 24.24 -20.03 12.47
CA GLY A 171 25.50 -19.40 12.09
C GLY A 171 25.49 -17.88 12.24
N PRO A 172 26.66 -17.23 12.08
CA PRO A 172 26.88 -15.83 12.45
C PRO A 172 26.45 -14.84 11.36
N ASP A 173 25.27 -14.99 10.77
CA ASP A 173 24.69 -13.98 9.88
C ASP A 173 23.20 -14.20 9.70
N GLU A 174 22.39 -13.35 10.34
CA GLU A 174 21.11 -12.85 9.81
C GLU A 174 20.71 -11.67 10.71
N ILE A 175 20.96 -10.44 10.25
CA ILE A 175 20.39 -9.25 10.89
C ILE A 175 18.87 -9.39 10.76
N PHE A 176 18.18 -9.66 11.86
CA PHE A 176 16.72 -9.71 11.88
C PHE A 176 16.19 -8.31 11.63
N ARG A 177 15.72 -8.07 10.40
CA ARG A 177 15.02 -6.86 10.02
C ARG A 177 13.55 -7.05 10.38
N PHE A 178 13.08 -6.30 11.37
CA PHE A 178 11.64 -6.17 11.64
C PHE A 178 11.16 -4.93 10.90
N GLY A 179 10.21 -5.12 9.97
CA GLY A 179 9.56 -4.07 9.19
C GLY A 179 8.09 -4.39 8.99
#